data_AF-A4CGM9-F1
#
_entry.id   AF-A4CGM9-F1
#
_cell.length_a   1.000
_cell.length_b   1.000
_cell.length_c   1.000
_cell.angle_alpha   90.00
_cell.angle_beta   90.00
_cell.angle_gamma   90.00
#
_symmetry.space_group_name_H-M   'P 1'
#
loop_
_entity.id
_entity.type
_entity.pdbx_description
1 polymer ?
#
loop_
_entity_poly.entity_id
_entity_poly.type
_entity_poly.pdbx_seq_one_letter_code
_entity_poly.pdbx_strand_id
1 'polypeptide(L)'
;MKRIFIMDDNGIREYVPADSIQKNIPPSTENPIEGKEVEDQLLTIADLVKKFRVTRPTIYAWIEKGFLKKIPLGGRVLFHPDDIKALIEKMREASS
;
A
#
# COMPACT_ATOMS: atom_id res chain seq x y z
N MET A 1 18.94 24.40 -17.11
CA MET A 1 18.59 24.43 -15.67
C MET A 1 19.77 23.94 -14.84
N LYS A 2 20.15 24.65 -13.77
CA LYS A 2 21.13 24.16 -12.79
C LYS A 2 20.36 23.37 -11.72
N ARG A 3 20.70 22.08 -11.54
CA ARG A 3 20.16 21.24 -10.47
C ARG A 3 21.06 21.38 -9.25
N ILE A 4 20.48 21.73 -8.11
CA ILE A 4 21.21 21.90 -6.85
C ILE A 4 20.87 20.70 -5.98
N PHE A 5 21.88 19.94 -5.58
CA PHE A 5 21.73 18.80 -4.69
C PHE A 5 22.25 19.20 -3.31
N ILE A 6 21.43 19.04 -2.27
CA ILE A 6 21.78 19.30 -0.89
C ILE A 6 21.86 17.95 -0.17
N MET A 7 22.94 17.74 0.57
CA MET A 7 23.19 16.51 1.30
C MET A 7 22.98 16.79 2.79
N ASP A 8 22.02 16.11 3.39
CA ASP A 8 21.65 16.24 4.81
C ASP A 8 21.82 14.89 5.52
N ASP A 9 21.58 14.80 6.83
CA ASP A 9 21.82 13.57 7.63
C ASP A 9 21.00 12.34 7.17
N ASN A 10 19.98 12.56 6.34
CA ASN A 10 19.16 11.52 5.70
C ASN A 10 19.51 11.27 4.21
N GLY A 11 20.65 11.78 3.72
CA GLY A 11 21.14 11.58 2.35
C GLY A 11 20.93 12.76 1.41
N ILE A 12 21.20 12.55 0.12
CA ILE A 12 21.19 13.59 -0.92
C ILE A 12 19.74 13.86 -1.37
N ARG A 13 19.26 15.10 -1.22
CA ARG A 13 17.97 15.58 -1.71
C ARG A 13 18.19 16.68 -2.76
N GLU A 14 17.47 16.61 -3.88
CA GLU A 14 17.46 17.68 -4.88
C GLU A 14 16.68 18.88 -4.33
N TYR A 15 17.34 20.04 -4.26
CA TYR A 15 16.73 21.29 -3.82
C TYR A 15 16.03 21.95 -4.99
N VAL A 16 14.69 21.97 -4.94
CA VAL A 16 13.82 22.68 -5.86
C VAL A 16 13.41 24.00 -5.19
N PRO A 17 13.79 25.18 -5.73
CA PRO A 17 13.43 26.49 -5.16
C PRO A 17 11.91 26.66 -5.01
N ALA A 18 11.50 27.26 -3.89
CA ALA A 18 10.11 27.36 -3.44
C ALA A 18 9.15 28.13 -4.36
N ASP A 19 9.65 28.86 -5.37
CA ASP A 19 8.82 29.56 -6.36
C ASP A 19 8.07 28.63 -7.34
N SER A 20 8.34 27.32 -7.30
CA SER A 20 7.54 26.30 -8.02
C SER A 20 6.45 25.64 -7.16
N ILE A 21 6.23 26.11 -5.92
CA ILE A 21 5.21 25.57 -5.02
C ILE A 21 3.89 26.32 -5.25
N GLN A 22 3.17 25.96 -6.32
CA GLN A 22 1.71 26.08 -6.29
C GLN A 22 1.10 24.71 -5.99
N LYS A 23 0.81 24.55 -4.69
CA LYS A 23 -0.39 23.94 -4.15
C LYS A 23 -0.54 22.42 -4.33
N ASN A 24 0.02 21.66 -3.39
CA ASN A 24 -0.73 20.81 -2.44
C ASN A 24 0.17 19.74 -1.84
N ILE A 25 0.28 19.73 -0.50
CA ILE A 25 0.43 18.60 0.43
C ILE A 25 0.56 19.25 1.84
N PRO A 26 -0.02 18.73 2.93
CA PRO A 26 -1.23 17.90 3.11
C PRO A 26 -2.16 18.49 4.20
N PRO A 27 -3.30 17.84 4.53
CA PRO A 27 -3.31 17.23 5.86
C PRO A 27 -4.03 15.89 5.91
N SER A 28 -3.74 15.15 6.97
CA SER A 28 -4.55 14.04 7.49
C SER A 28 -6.05 14.34 7.37
N THR A 29 -6.82 13.52 6.64
CA THR A 29 -8.29 13.58 6.67
C THR A 29 -8.88 12.25 6.26
N GLU A 30 -9.82 11.80 7.08
CA GLU A 30 -10.79 10.75 6.84
C GLU A 30 -11.34 10.69 5.40
N ASN A 31 -11.50 9.49 4.86
CA ASN A 31 -12.76 8.91 4.36
C ASN A 31 -12.45 7.68 3.49
N PRO A 32 -13.12 6.53 3.72
CA PRO A 32 -12.97 5.34 2.91
C PRO A 32 -13.63 5.60 1.56
N ILE A 33 -12.84 5.61 0.49
CA ILE A 33 -13.41 5.52 -0.86
C ILE A 33 -13.80 4.06 -1.05
N GLU A 34 -15.01 3.72 -0.57
CA GLU A 34 -15.76 2.55 -1.00
C GLU A 34 -16.04 2.64 -2.50
N GLY A 35 -16.05 1.48 -3.16
CA GLY A 35 -16.72 1.32 -4.45
C GLY A 35 -15.90 1.75 -5.67
N LYS A 36 -14.88 0.98 -6.01
CA LYS A 36 -14.55 0.76 -7.42
C LYS A 36 -13.91 -0.62 -7.59
N GLU A 37 -14.76 -1.59 -7.89
CA GLU A 37 -14.50 -2.71 -8.82
C GLU A 37 -13.04 -2.84 -9.30
N VAL A 38 -12.19 -3.36 -8.42
CA VAL A 38 -10.84 -3.86 -8.72
C VAL A 38 -10.87 -5.39 -8.81
N GLU A 39 -11.95 -5.93 -9.38
CA GLU A 39 -12.20 -7.37 -9.38
C GLU A 39 -11.19 -8.15 -10.24
N ASP A 40 -10.46 -7.47 -11.13
CA ASP A 40 -9.45 -8.10 -12.00
C ASP A 40 -8.00 -7.63 -11.73
N GLN A 41 -7.77 -6.70 -10.81
CA GLN A 41 -6.42 -6.18 -10.56
C GLN A 41 -5.76 -6.90 -9.38
N LEU A 42 -4.63 -7.54 -9.65
CA LEU A 42 -3.77 -8.12 -8.63
C LEU A 42 -3.32 -7.04 -7.63
N LEU A 43 -3.48 -7.33 -6.34
CA LEU A 43 -3.24 -6.38 -5.27
C LEU A 43 -1.82 -6.50 -4.72
N THR A 44 -1.20 -5.39 -4.34
CA THR A 44 0.13 -5.37 -3.71
C THR A 44 0.03 -5.43 -2.19
N ILE A 45 1.15 -5.70 -1.52
CA ILE A 45 1.23 -5.59 -0.04
C ILE A 45 0.79 -4.21 0.46
N ALA A 46 1.08 -3.14 -0.28
CA ALA A 46 0.69 -1.78 0.11
C ALA A 46 -0.84 -1.60 0.06
N ASP A 47 -1.49 -2.21 -0.92
CA ASP A 47 -2.95 -2.19 -1.03
C ASP A 47 -3.60 -2.98 0.10
N LEU A 48 -3.02 -4.13 0.47
CA LEU A 48 -3.49 -4.92 1.61
C LEU A 48 -3.37 -4.15 2.92
N VAL A 49 -2.23 -3.50 3.17
CA VAL A 49 -2.02 -2.66 4.36
C VAL A 49 -3.09 -1.58 4.47
N LYS A 50 -3.41 -0.91 3.36
CA LYS A 50 -4.46 0.12 3.33
C LYS A 50 -5.85 -0.49 3.54
N LYS A 51 -6.16 -1.60 2.87
CA LYS A 51 -7.46 -2.28 2.91
C LYS A 51 -7.80 -2.84 4.29
N PHE A 52 -6.85 -3.52 4.92
CA PHE A 52 -7.03 -4.17 6.22
C PHE A 52 -6.68 -3.25 7.41
N ARG A 53 -6.07 -2.09 7.15
CA ARG A 53 -5.54 -1.19 8.18
C ARG A 53 -4.58 -1.90 9.16
N VAL A 54 -3.75 -2.78 8.61
CA VAL A 54 -2.73 -3.55 9.37
C VAL A 54 -1.32 -3.18 8.91
N THR A 55 -0.31 -3.62 9.65
CA THR A 55 1.10 -3.36 9.31
C THR A 55 1.65 -4.39 8.32
N ARG A 56 2.76 -4.06 7.64
CA ARG A 56 3.43 -4.99 6.72
C ARG A 56 3.85 -6.31 7.40
N PRO A 57 4.41 -6.31 8.63
CA PRO A 57 4.67 -7.53 9.38
C PRO A 57 3.44 -8.44 9.52
N THR A 58 2.26 -7.88 9.78
CA THR A 58 1.01 -8.65 9.86
C THR A 58 0.69 -9.34 8.53
N ILE A 59 0.84 -8.63 7.41
CA ILE A 59 0.65 -9.23 6.08
C ILE A 59 1.66 -10.36 5.84
N TYR A 60 2.94 -10.17 6.20
CA TYR A 60 3.94 -11.24 6.08
C TYR A 60 3.60 -12.47 6.94
N ALA A 61 3.11 -12.25 8.16
CA ALA A 61 2.66 -13.34 9.02
C ALA A 61 1.47 -14.10 8.40
N TRP A 62 0.56 -13.43 7.70
CA TRP A 62 -0.53 -14.09 6.98
C TRP A 62 -0.06 -14.91 5.80
N ILE A 63 0.96 -14.44 5.07
CA ILE A 63 1.61 -15.20 4.00
C ILE A 63 2.28 -16.45 4.57
N GLU A 64 3.02 -16.31 5.67
CA GLU A 64 3.74 -17.42 6.32
C GLU A 64 2.77 -18.48 6.88
N LYS A 65 1.64 -18.03 7.44
CA LYS A 65 0.57 -18.91 7.93
C LYS A 65 -0.29 -19.52 6.81
N GLY A 66 -0.07 -19.14 5.55
CA GLY A 66 -0.82 -19.66 4.40
C GLY A 66 -2.23 -19.09 4.23
N PHE A 67 -2.56 -17.98 4.91
CA PHE A 67 -3.84 -17.28 4.74
C PHE A 67 -3.90 -16.47 3.44
N LEU A 68 -2.74 -16.07 2.91
CA LEU A 68 -2.64 -15.32 1.65
C LEU A 68 -1.67 -16.02 0.70
N LYS A 69 -2.11 -16.23 -0.54
CA LYS A 69 -1.27 -16.81 -1.59
C LYS A 69 -0.50 -15.71 -2.33
N LYS A 70 0.83 -15.72 -2.17
CA LYS A 70 1.71 -14.79 -2.88
C LYS A 70 1.92 -15.23 -4.34
N ILE A 71 1.81 -14.26 -5.25
CA ILE A 71 2.11 -14.42 -6.68
C ILE A 71 3.34 -13.55 -6.99
N PRO A 72 4.53 -14.15 -7.16
CA PRO A 72 5.71 -13.39 -7.58
C PRO A 72 5.58 -13.04 -9.07
N LEU A 73 5.53 -11.74 -9.39
CA LEU A 73 5.45 -11.24 -10.76
C LEU A 73 6.42 -10.07 -10.93
N GLY A 74 7.42 -10.22 -11.81
CA GLY A 74 8.36 -9.14 -12.15
C GLY A 74 9.08 -8.52 -10.94
N GLY A 75 9.47 -9.34 -9.95
CA GLY A 75 10.14 -8.87 -8.72
C GLY A 75 9.21 -8.25 -7.68
N ARG A 76 7.89 -8.23 -7.94
CA ARG A 76 6.87 -7.79 -6.98
C ARG A 76 6.10 -8.98 -6.44
N VAL A 77 5.57 -8.83 -5.24
CA VAL A 77 4.65 -9.80 -4.63
C VAL A 77 3.23 -9.25 -4.74
N LEU A 78 2.38 -10.02 -5.40
CA LEU A 78 0.99 -9.70 -5.70
C LEU A 78 0.03 -10.76 -5.13
N PHE A 79 -1.26 -10.41 -5.04
CA PHE A 79 -2.31 -11.25 -4.46
C PHE A 79 -3.58 -11.20 -5.31
N HIS A 80 -4.28 -12.33 -5.42
CA HIS A 80 -5.56 -12.38 -6.12
C HIS A 80 -6.66 -11.70 -5.29
N PRO A 81 -7.56 -10.93 -5.89
CA PRO A 81 -8.71 -10.35 -5.19
C PRO A 81 -9.61 -11.42 -4.55
N ASP A 82 -9.78 -12.58 -5.17
CA ASP A 82 -10.56 -13.70 -4.59
C ASP A 82 -9.97 -14.25 -3.30
N ASP A 83 -8.64 -14.43 -3.22
CA ASP A 83 -7.99 -14.87 -1.98
C ASP A 83 -8.26 -13.88 -0.84
N ILE A 84 -8.32 -12.60 -1.17
CA ILE A 84 -8.59 -11.53 -0.20
C ILE A 84 -10.07 -11.52 0.21
N LYS A 85 -11.00 -11.74 -0.73
CA LYS A 85 -12.44 -11.90 -0.44
C LYS A 85 -12.66 -13.09 0.51
N ALA A 86 -12.05 -14.24 0.22
CA ALA A 86 -12.13 -15.43 1.06
C ALA A 86 -11.54 -15.22 2.46
N LEU A 87 -10.45 -14.46 2.58
CA LEU A 87 -9.89 -14.09 3.88
C LEU A 87 -10.86 -13.25 4.72
N ILE A 88 -11.51 -12.26 4.10
CA ILE A 88 -12.49 -11.39 4.76
C ILE A 88 -13.69 -12.20 5.25
N GLU A 89 -14.18 -13.14 4.43
CA GLU A 89 -15.28 -14.03 4.78
C GLU A 89 -14.94 -14.91 5.99
N LYS A 90 -13.77 -15.57 5.98
CA LYS A 90 -13.28 -16.35 7.13
C LYS A 90 -13.14 -15.53 8.41
N MET A 91 -12.67 -14.29 8.31
CA MET A 91 -12.56 -13.40 9.48
C MET A 91 -13.93 -13.02 10.05
N ARG A 92 -14.95 -12.86 9.19
CA ARG A 92 -16.33 -12.58 9.59
C ARG A 92 -16.96 -13.78 10.30
N GLU A 93 -16.79 -14.98 9.74
CA GLU A 93 -17.29 -16.23 10.34
C GLU A 93 -16.71 -16.49 11.72
N ALA A 94 -15.41 -16.27 11.91
CA ALA A 94 -14.75 -16.46 13.21
C ALA A 94 -15.22 -15.49 14.31
N SER A 95 -15.96 -14.43 13.95
CA SER A 95 -16.46 -13.41 14.87
C SER A 95 -17.97 -13.54 15.18
N SER A 96 -18.66 -14.52 14.57
CA SER A 96 -20.08 -14.85 14.85
C SER A 96 -20.19 -16.00 15.84
#